data_AF-A0A853CN92-F1
#
_entry.id   AF-A0A853CN92-F1
#
_cell.length_a   1.000
_cell.length_b   1.000
_cell.length_c   1.000
_cell.angle_alpha   90.00
_cell.angle_beta   90.00
_cell.angle_gamma   90.00
#
_symmetry.space_group_name_H-M   'P 1'
#
loop_
_entity.id
_entity.type
_entity.pdbx_description
1 polymer ?
#
loop_
_entity_poly.entity_id
_entity_poly.type
_entity_poly.pdbx_seq_one_letter_code
_entity_poly.pdbx_strand_id
1 'polypeptide(L)' 'MRQLQELTRHEVEGVVGVEKGDDGGWTVTVEVVESRRIPDTADVLAEYEVGVDDRGDLTSYSRRSRYVRGRTARE' A
#
# COMPACT_ATOMS: atom_id res chain seq x y z
N MET A 1 -8.27 -5.18 2.17
CA MET A 1 -6.95 -5.84 2.03
C MET A 1 -6.95 -7.03 1.07
N ARG A 2 -7.88 -7.98 1.19
CA ARG A 2 -7.91 -9.16 0.29
C ARG A 2 -7.97 -8.77 -1.19
N GLN A 3 -8.86 -7.85 -1.58
CA GLN A 3 -8.97 -7.35 -2.95
C GLN A 3 -7.67 -6.75 -3.50
N LEU A 4 -6.92 -6.04 -2.67
CA LEU A 4 -5.62 -5.48 -3.06
C LEU A 4 -4.60 -6.59 -3.30
N GLN A 5 -4.49 -7.55 -2.39
CA GLN A 5 -3.59 -8.70 -2.57
C GLN A 5 -3.94 -9.50 -3.82
N GLU A 6 -5.23 -9.60 -4.17
CA GLU A 6 -5.69 -10.24 -5.41
C GLU A 6 -5.27 -9.44 -6.66
N LEU A 7 -5.32 -8.11 -6.59
CA LEU A 7 -4.93 -7.23 -7.69
C LEU A 7 -3.42 -7.14 -7.88
N THR A 8 -2.66 -7.00 -6.79
CA THR A 8 -1.21 -6.85 -6.84
C THR A 8 -0.50 -8.19 -6.94
N ARG A 9 -1.10 -9.28 -6.45
CA ARG A 9 -0.46 -10.60 -6.21
C ARG A 9 0.74 -10.55 -5.27
N HIS A 10 0.88 -9.47 -4.51
CA HIS A 10 1.97 -9.25 -3.59
C HIS A 10 1.44 -9.24 -2.15
N GLU A 11 2.30 -9.63 -1.21
CA GLU A 11 1.95 -9.64 0.20
C GLU A 11 1.90 -8.21 0.75
N VAL A 12 0.81 -7.87 1.42
CA VAL A 12 0.69 -6.61 2.14
C VAL A 12 1.53 -6.70 3.40
N GLU A 13 2.47 -5.79 3.57
CA GLU A 13 3.27 -5.66 4.77
C GLU A 13 2.47 -4.99 5.90
N GLY A 14 1.72 -3.93 5.57
CA GLY A 14 0.91 -3.23 6.55
C GLY A 14 0.11 -2.06 6.00
N VAL A 15 -0.76 -1.49 6.85
CA VAL A 15 -1.39 -0.19 6.62
C VAL A 15 -0.47 0.87 7.18
N VAL A 16 -0.11 1.86 6.37
CA VAL A 16 0.76 2.98 6.77
C VAL A 16 0.01 4.31 6.86
N GLY A 17 -1.20 4.39 6.31
CA GLY A 17 -2.03 5.59 6.40
C GLY A 17 -3.50 5.32 6.12
N VAL A 18 -4.37 6.14 6.73
CA VAL A 18 -5.81 6.15 6.48
C VAL A 18 -6.28 7.59 6.54
N GLU A 19 -6.94 8.04 5.48
CA GLU A 19 -7.50 9.38 5.37
C GLU A 19 -8.97 9.26 4.94
N LYS A 20 -9.83 10.11 5.50
CA LYS A 20 -11.23 10.18 5.07
C LYS A 20 -11.36 11.29 4.04
N GLY A 21 -11.89 10.98 2.87
CA GLY A 21 -12.21 11.95 1.83
C GLY A 21 -13.49 12.71 2.15
N ASP A 22 -13.62 13.91 1.58
CA ASP A 22 -14.78 14.79 1.79
C ASP A 22 -16.10 14.18 1.29
N ASP A 23 -16.04 13.29 0.29
CA ASP A 23 -17.20 12.60 -0.29
C ASP A 23 -17.71 11.39 0.53
N GLY A 24 -17.14 11.14 1.71
CA GLY A 24 -17.51 10.01 2.60
C GLY A 24 -16.62 8.78 2.46
N GLY A 25 -15.94 8.63 1.31
CA GLY A 25 -14.97 7.58 1.07
C GLY A 25 -13.70 7.68 1.92
N TRP A 26 -12.88 6.64 1.83
CA TRP A 26 -11.61 6.50 2.51
C TRP A 26 -10.49 6.32 1.49
N THR A 27 -9.35 6.90 1.80
CA THR A 27 -8.09 6.63 1.11
C THR A 27 -7.19 5.91 2.10
N VAL A 28 -6.76 4.71 1.74
CA VAL A 28 -5.91 3.86 2.58
C VAL A 28 -4.55 3.72 1.90
N THR A 29 -3.51 4.11 2.61
CA THR A 29 -2.12 3.92 2.18
C THR A 29 -1.59 2.64 2.80
N VAL A 30 -1.09 1.75 1.95
CA VAL A 30 -0.67 0.41 2.33
C VAL A 30 0.70 0.11 1.73
N GLU A 31 1.54 -0.52 2.54
CA GLU A 31 2.87 -0.93 2.13
C GLU A 31 2.82 -2.41 1.72
N VAL A 32 3.47 -2.72 0.60
CA VAL A 32 3.42 -4.04 -0.04
C VAL A 32 4.82 -4.46 -0.44
N VAL A 33 5.17 -5.72 -0.18
CA VAL A 33 6.45 -6.29 -0.60
C VAL A 33 6.34 -6.77 -2.05
N GLU A 34 6.86 -5.97 -2.99
CA GLU A 34 6.90 -6.34 -4.41
C GLU A 34 7.99 -7.38 -4.73
N SER A 35 9.08 -7.43 -3.95
CA SER A 35 10.17 -8.39 -4.19
C SER A 35 10.93 -8.71 -2.91
N ARG A 36 10.90 -9.99 -2.50
CA ARG A 36 11.71 -10.50 -1.38
C ARG A 36 13.14 -10.77 -1.82
N ARG A 37 14.13 -10.35 -1.02
CA ARG A 37 15.57 -10.53 -1.29
C ARG A 37 16.30 -11.00 -0.03
N ILE A 38 17.55 -11.46 -0.20
CA ILE A 38 18.43 -11.87 0.91
C ILE A 38 19.68 -10.97 0.90
N PRO A 39 20.02 -10.27 1.99
CA PRO A 39 19.27 -10.22 3.26
C PRO A 39 17.92 -9.48 3.12
N ASP A 40 17.01 -9.68 4.07
CA ASP A 40 15.62 -9.16 4.07
C ASP A 40 15.58 -7.62 4.02
N THR A 41 16.66 -6.97 4.49
CA THR A 41 16.88 -5.52 4.37
C THR A 41 17.00 -5.05 2.91
N ALA A 42 17.21 -5.95 1.96
CA ALA A 42 17.22 -5.64 0.54
C ALA A 42 15.84 -5.81 -0.13
N ASP A 43 14.79 -6.18 0.61
CA ASP A 43 13.43 -6.26 0.09
C ASP A 43 13.01 -4.97 -0.58
N VAL A 44 12.23 -5.10 -1.64
CA VAL A 44 11.66 -3.95 -2.34
C VAL A 44 10.19 -3.80 -1.96
N LEU A 45 9.89 -2.68 -1.31
CA LEU A 45 8.55 -2.30 -0.90
C LEU A 45 7.99 -1.25 -1.85
N ALA A 46 6.67 -1.16 -1.89
CA ALA A 46 5.93 -0.14 -2.60
C ALA A 46 4.77 0.35 -1.75
N GLU A 47 4.53 1.65 -1.77
CA GLU A 47 3.33 2.24 -1.22
C GLU A 47 2.25 2.28 -2.27
N TYR A 48 1.09 1.79 -1.90
CA TYR A 48 -0.11 1.84 -2.69
C TYR A 48 -1.15 2.68 -1.97
N GLU A 49 -1.87 3.47 -2.75
CA GLU A 49 -3.01 4.24 -2.30
C GLU A 49 -4.26 3.58 -2.85
N VAL A 50 -5.20 3.27 -1.97
CA VAL A 50 -6.44 2.56 -2.29
C VAL A 50 -7.60 3.44 -1.88
N GLY A 51 -8.43 3.81 -2.85
CA GLY A 51 -9.73 4.40 -2.60
C GLY A 51 -10.74 3.32 -2.24
N VAL A 52 -11.51 3.56 -1.18
CA VAL A 52 -12.61 2.72 -0.72
C VAL A 52 -13.82 3.59 -0.46
N ASP A 53 -15.01 3.16 -0.87
CA ASP A 53 -16.24 3.90 -0.55
C ASP A 53 -16.75 3.60 0.87
N ASP A 54 -17.84 4.26 1.29
CA ASP A 54 -18.48 4.03 2.59
C ASP A 54 -18.97 2.59 2.83
N ARG A 55 -19.05 1.76 1.78
CA ARG A 55 -19.42 0.34 1.87
C ARG A 55 -18.20 -0.57 1.98
N GLY A 56 -17.00 -0.02 1.85
CA GLY A 56 -15.75 -0.76 1.86
C GLY A 56 -15.40 -1.37 0.51
N ASP A 57 -16.06 -0.96 -0.57
CA ASP A 57 -15.75 -1.39 -1.93
C ASP A 57 -14.58 -0.58 -2.50
N LEU A 58 -13.63 -1.26 -3.12
CA LEU A 58 -12.44 -0.64 -3.71
C LEU A 58 -12.85 0.17 -4.95
N THR A 59 -12.66 1.48 -4.89
CA THR A 59 -13.02 2.43 -5.96
C THR A 59 -11.83 2.85 -6.80
N SER A 60 -10.64 2.88 -6.21
CA SER A 60 -9.40 3.25 -6.91
C SER A 60 -8.19 2.55 -6.31
N TYR A 61 -7.12 2.47 -7.10
CA TYR A 61 -5.85 1.93 -6.66
C TYR A 61 -4.71 2.50 -7.51
N SER A 62 -3.64 2.97 -6.86
CA SER A 62 -2.44 3.45 -7.54
C SER A 62 -1.16 3.16 -6.75
N ARG A 63 -0.04 2.94 -7.45
CA ARG A 63 1.29 2.84 -6.82
C ARG A 63 1.90 4.22 -6.69
N ARG A 64 2.18 4.66 -5.47
CA ARG A 64 2.75 5.98 -5.18
C ARG A 64 4.26 5.98 -5.25
N SER A 65 4.89 4.97 -4.66
CA SER A 65 6.34 4.92 -4.50
C SER A 65 6.85 3.48 -4.53
N ARG A 66 8.17 3.34 -4.68
CA ARG A 66 8.89 2.06 -4.55
C ARG A 66 10.27 2.32 -3.94
N TYR A 67 10.65 1.56 -2.92
CA TYR A 67 11.91 1.72 -2.21
C TYR A 67 12.44 0.41 -1.64
N VAL A 68 13.70 0.41 -1.22
CA VAL A 68 14.32 -0.72 -0.52
C VAL A 68 13.99 -0.61 0.98
N ARG A 69 13.74 -1.75 1.63
CA ARG A 69 13.46 -1.86 3.06
C ARG A 69 14.52 -1.11 3.88
N GLY A 70 14.08 -0.37 4.90
CA GLY A 70 14.98 0.40 5.76
C GLY A 70 15.45 1.73 5.17
N ARG A 71 14.92 2.17 4.02
CA ARG A 71 15.06 3.55 3.58
C ARG A 71 14.23 4.46 4.49
N THR A 72 14.88 5.22 5.34
CA THR A 72 14.21 6.31 6.07
C THR A 72 13.74 7.36 5.06
N ALA A 73 12.47 7.75 5.12
CA ALA A 73 11.98 8.91 4.38
C ALA A 73 12.87 10.10 4.76
N ARG A 74 13.48 10.75 3.76
CA ARG A 74 14.24 11.98 4.00
C ARG A 74 13.21 13.06 4.38
N GLU A 75 13.42 13.71 5.52
CA GLU A 75 12.68 14.90 5.97
C GLU A 75 12.69 16.01 4.92
#